data_AF-A0A496XYS8-F1
#
_entry.id   AF-A0A496XYS8-F1
#
_cell.length_a   1.000
_cell.length_b   1.000
_cell.length_c   1.000
_cell.angle_alpha   90.00
_cell.angle_beta   90.00
_cell.angle_gamma   90.00
#
_symmetry.space_group_name_H-M   'P 1'
#
loop_
_entity.id
_entity.type
_entity.pdbx_description
1 polymer ?
#
loop_
_entity_poly.entity_id
_entity_poly.type
_entity_poly.pdbx_seq_one_letter_code
_entity_poly.pdbx_strand_id
1 'polypeptide(L)'
;MLNRYILSIVLILGLSEAAMFQTVSPKKATMTQTGKAKNYCPNCGMHLGKFYKTNHVHKDHQYCSMHCLVENNKDSLPADAKVVDTNSLKFIDATKAFYVVGSKKKGTMTMNSKYAFASKDKAKKFQAKNGGEIKTFKEAYEIARGDFKKDMKMIGKKRSKKVYKMGKKMYNKKCQKDKIDVKSFDKISSLKAHIKDNKLCGKKIKDKQLQAICVYLWDVEKLGITMANKKAILVPKDAKCPVCGMFVAKYPKWVATVTHGKHMHYFDGVKDMMKFIFSQNQKFTNIKVTDYFTTSGMKAKKAFYVVGSTVYGPMGHELIPFSNMAQAQEFKKNRNGTKIVRFEDITKELVLSLDK
;
A
#
# COMPACT_ATOMS: atom_id res chain seq x y z
N MET A 1 -61.94 -10.83 -39.87
CA MET A 1 -61.10 -11.67 -38.99
C MET A 1 -59.81 -11.99 -39.73
N LEU A 2 -58.69 -11.35 -39.40
CA LEU A 2 -57.37 -11.83 -39.83
C LEU A 2 -56.36 -11.49 -38.75
N ASN A 3 -55.88 -12.55 -38.11
CA ASN A 3 -55.10 -12.55 -36.88
C ASN A 3 -53.63 -12.22 -37.20
N ARG A 4 -53.13 -11.03 -36.80
CA ARG A 4 -51.71 -10.66 -36.92
C ARG A 4 -50.94 -11.16 -35.70
N TYR A 5 -50.22 -12.27 -35.86
CA TYR A 5 -49.21 -12.69 -34.90
C TYR A 5 -48.01 -11.73 -34.96
N ILE A 6 -47.82 -10.93 -33.91
CA ILE A 6 -46.58 -10.18 -33.68
C ILE A 6 -45.65 -11.09 -32.87
N LEU A 7 -44.65 -11.65 -33.56
CA LEU A 7 -43.58 -12.44 -32.96
C LEU A 7 -42.56 -11.46 -32.32
N SER A 8 -42.76 -11.11 -31.05
CA SER A 8 -41.82 -10.29 -30.29
C SER A 8 -40.60 -11.13 -29.87
N ILE A 9 -39.53 -11.08 -30.67
CA ILE A 9 -38.20 -11.59 -30.29
C ILE A 9 -37.63 -10.67 -29.20
N VAL A 10 -37.80 -11.06 -27.94
CA VAL A 10 -37.13 -10.42 -26.81
C VAL A 10 -35.68 -10.91 -26.77
N LEU A 11 -34.79 -10.13 -27.36
CA LEU A 11 -33.34 -10.34 -27.28
C LEU A 11 -32.88 -9.97 -25.85
N ILE A 12 -32.86 -10.94 -24.94
CA ILE A 12 -32.29 -10.76 -23.59
C ILE A 12 -30.77 -10.72 -23.72
N LEU A 13 -30.21 -9.54 -23.96
CA LEU A 13 -28.78 -9.29 -23.77
C LEU A 13 -28.50 -9.25 -22.27
N GLY A 14 -28.23 -10.41 -21.70
CA GLY A 14 -27.66 -10.54 -20.37
C GLY A 14 -26.26 -9.91 -20.34
N LEU A 15 -26.17 -8.67 -19.86
CA LEU A 15 -24.91 -8.03 -19.48
C LEU A 15 -24.32 -8.79 -18.30
N SER A 16 -23.58 -9.87 -18.58
CA SER A 16 -22.73 -10.50 -17.56
C SER A 16 -21.67 -9.47 -17.13
N GLU A 17 -21.60 -9.15 -15.83
CA GLU A 17 -20.47 -8.40 -15.29
C GLU A 17 -19.19 -9.14 -15.70
N ALA A 18 -18.42 -8.57 -16.63
CA ALA A 18 -17.22 -9.20 -17.15
C ALA A 18 -16.31 -9.61 -15.98
N ALA A 19 -16.20 -10.92 -15.75
CA ALA A 19 -15.43 -11.45 -14.64
C ALA A 19 -13.97 -10.99 -14.73
N MET A 20 -13.41 -10.57 -13.60
CA MET A 20 -12.02 -10.14 -13.54
C MET A 20 -11.11 -11.29 -14.01
N PHE A 21 -10.17 -11.00 -14.93
CA PHE A 21 -9.33 -12.03 -15.55
C PHE A 21 -8.57 -12.89 -14.53
N GLN A 22 -8.20 -12.33 -13.38
CA GLN A 22 -7.44 -12.99 -12.31
C GLN A 22 -8.29 -13.97 -11.48
N THR A 23 -9.60 -13.82 -11.49
CA THR A 23 -10.51 -14.60 -10.65
C THR A 23 -10.68 -16.01 -11.23
N VAL A 24 -10.69 -17.00 -10.34
CA VAL A 24 -11.03 -18.39 -10.67
C VAL A 24 -12.11 -18.88 -9.70
N SER A 25 -12.81 -19.96 -10.07
CA SER A 25 -13.74 -20.60 -9.15
C SER A 25 -12.98 -21.26 -7.97
N PRO A 26 -13.59 -21.35 -6.77
CA PRO A 26 -12.93 -21.93 -5.61
C PRO A 26 -12.36 -23.34 -5.86
N LYS A 27 -13.06 -24.18 -6.63
CA LYS A 27 -12.64 -25.54 -6.98
C LYS A 27 -11.35 -25.61 -7.80
N LYS A 28 -11.01 -24.53 -8.52
CA LYS A 28 -9.80 -24.44 -9.36
C LYS A 28 -8.62 -23.78 -8.64
N ALA A 29 -8.83 -23.28 -7.42
CA ALA A 29 -7.82 -22.55 -6.67
C ALA A 29 -7.19 -23.44 -5.60
N THR A 30 -5.88 -23.67 -5.68
CA THR A 30 -5.10 -24.31 -4.62
C THR A 30 -4.64 -23.26 -3.61
N MET A 31 -4.97 -23.44 -2.33
CA MET A 31 -4.39 -22.67 -1.23
C MET A 31 -3.25 -23.46 -0.63
N THR A 32 -2.03 -22.92 -0.63
CA THR A 32 -0.87 -23.57 0.02
C THR A 32 -0.81 -23.29 1.51
N GLN A 33 -1.49 -22.24 1.96
CA GLN A 33 -1.57 -21.87 3.37
C GLN A 33 -2.59 -22.75 4.11
N THR A 34 -2.38 -22.95 5.41
CA THR A 34 -3.28 -23.67 6.30
C THR A 34 -4.00 -22.72 7.28
N GLY A 35 -4.90 -23.27 8.12
CA GLY A 35 -5.61 -22.52 9.15
C GLY A 35 -6.78 -21.65 8.65
N LYS A 36 -7.39 -20.91 9.59
CA LYS A 36 -8.60 -20.09 9.34
C LYS A 36 -8.38 -18.98 8.31
N ALA A 37 -7.16 -18.44 8.24
CA ALA A 37 -6.79 -17.36 7.32
C ALA A 37 -6.34 -17.84 5.93
N LYS A 38 -6.36 -19.15 5.63
CA LYS A 38 -5.76 -19.74 4.41
C LYS A 38 -6.17 -19.10 3.09
N ASN A 39 -7.39 -18.54 3.03
CA ASN A 39 -7.96 -17.95 1.83
C ASN A 39 -7.54 -16.49 1.58
N TYR A 40 -6.78 -15.87 2.49
CA TYR A 40 -6.44 -14.45 2.43
C TYR A 40 -4.94 -14.25 2.35
N CYS A 41 -4.53 -13.27 1.54
CA CYS A 41 -3.15 -12.82 1.50
C CYS A 41 -2.76 -12.18 2.84
N PRO A 42 -1.61 -12.56 3.45
CA PRO A 42 -1.21 -12.07 4.76
C PRO A 42 -0.95 -10.56 4.80
N ASN A 43 -0.48 -9.96 3.69
CA ASN A 43 -0.11 -8.55 3.66
C ASN A 43 -1.33 -7.62 3.56
N CYS A 44 -2.27 -7.96 2.67
CA CYS A 44 -3.34 -7.04 2.27
C CYS A 44 -4.75 -7.55 2.57
N GLY A 45 -4.90 -8.80 3.02
CA GLY A 45 -6.19 -9.43 3.33
C GLY A 45 -7.05 -9.78 2.11
N MET A 46 -6.59 -9.49 0.89
CA MET A 46 -7.33 -9.81 -0.34
C MET A 46 -7.52 -11.33 -0.48
N HIS A 47 -8.70 -11.74 -0.97
CA HIS A 47 -9.04 -13.14 -1.16
C HIS A 47 -8.21 -13.77 -2.29
N LEU A 48 -7.42 -14.80 -1.97
CA LEU A 48 -6.44 -15.39 -2.89
C LEU A 48 -7.08 -16.01 -4.13
N GLY A 49 -8.26 -16.66 -4.01
CA GLY A 49 -9.00 -17.18 -5.16
C GLY A 49 -9.52 -16.09 -6.13
N LYS A 50 -9.74 -14.86 -5.65
CA LYS A 50 -10.22 -13.75 -6.48
C LYS A 50 -9.11 -13.13 -7.33
N PHE A 51 -7.86 -13.28 -6.91
CA PHE A 51 -6.67 -12.76 -7.58
C PHE A 51 -5.71 -13.89 -7.98
N TYR A 52 -6.26 -15.07 -8.23
CA TYR A 52 -5.52 -16.32 -8.23
C TYR A 52 -4.41 -16.39 -9.28
N LYS A 53 -4.68 -15.90 -10.50
CA LYS A 53 -3.69 -15.93 -11.61
C LYS A 53 -2.49 -15.01 -11.42
N THR A 54 -2.45 -14.23 -10.35
CA THR A 54 -1.28 -13.42 -9.98
C THR A 54 -0.62 -13.89 -8.68
N ASN A 55 -1.09 -15.01 -8.11
CA ASN A 55 -0.59 -15.48 -6.84
C ASN A 55 0.85 -15.96 -6.92
N HIS A 56 1.60 -15.70 -5.86
CA HIS A 56 2.94 -16.21 -5.62
C HIS A 56 2.99 -16.90 -4.26
N VAL A 57 3.91 -17.83 -4.09
CA VAL A 57 4.20 -18.49 -2.82
C VAL A 57 5.68 -18.36 -2.56
N HIS A 58 6.04 -18.05 -1.32
CA HIS A 58 7.42 -18.11 -0.84
C HIS A 58 7.35 -18.49 0.64
N LYS A 59 8.15 -19.48 1.04
CA LYS A 59 8.02 -20.14 2.34
C LYS A 59 6.56 -20.60 2.56
N ASP A 60 6.01 -20.36 3.75
CA ASP A 60 4.66 -20.79 4.15
C ASP A 60 3.55 -19.78 3.81
N HIS A 61 3.84 -18.78 2.96
CA HIS A 61 2.89 -17.70 2.66
C HIS A 61 2.53 -17.65 1.18
N GLN A 62 1.24 -17.45 0.93
CA GLN A 62 0.68 -17.22 -0.39
C GLN A 62 0.24 -15.77 -0.52
N TYR A 63 0.80 -15.09 -1.52
CA TYR A 63 0.59 -13.68 -1.80
C TYR A 63 -0.36 -13.52 -2.98
N CYS A 64 -1.17 -12.46 -2.98
CA CYS A 64 -2.14 -12.21 -4.06
C CYS A 64 -1.49 -11.71 -5.37
N SER A 65 -0.24 -11.28 -5.31
CA SER A 65 0.46 -10.59 -6.39
C SER A 65 1.97 -10.59 -6.18
N MET A 66 2.72 -10.33 -7.25
CA MET A 66 4.15 -10.03 -7.15
C MET A 66 4.42 -8.77 -6.32
N HIS A 67 3.51 -7.79 -6.29
CA HIS A 67 3.62 -6.62 -5.42
C HIS A 67 3.70 -7.02 -3.94
N CYS A 68 2.83 -7.93 -3.48
CA CYS A 68 2.89 -8.44 -2.10
C CYS A 68 4.08 -9.37 -1.85
N LEU A 69 4.56 -10.08 -2.89
CA LEU A 69 5.81 -10.83 -2.78
C LEU A 69 7.01 -9.90 -2.54
N VAL A 70 7.10 -8.81 -3.31
CA VAL A 70 8.12 -7.75 -3.13
C VAL A 70 7.99 -7.09 -1.77
N GLU A 71 6.78 -6.76 -1.33
CA GLU A 71 6.56 -6.16 0.00
C GLU A 71 7.16 -7.01 1.13
N ASN A 72 7.08 -8.34 1.02
CA ASN A 72 7.59 -9.25 2.04
C ASN A 72 9.10 -9.51 1.94
N ASN A 73 9.64 -9.59 0.72
CA ASN A 73 11.03 -10.00 0.49
C ASN A 73 11.98 -8.83 0.18
N LYS A 74 11.41 -7.64 -0.04
CA LYS A 74 12.13 -6.38 -0.32
C LYS A 74 13.17 -6.58 -1.43
N ASP A 75 14.43 -6.42 -1.07
CA ASP A 75 15.56 -6.44 -1.99
C ASP A 75 16.08 -7.85 -2.29
N SER A 76 15.60 -8.86 -1.56
CA SER A 76 15.97 -10.25 -1.78
C SER A 76 15.02 -10.91 -2.78
N LEU A 77 15.57 -11.40 -3.90
CA LEU A 77 14.82 -12.22 -4.86
C LEU A 77 14.62 -13.62 -4.26
N PRO A 78 13.38 -14.05 -3.98
CA PRO A 78 13.13 -15.35 -3.35
C PRO A 78 13.38 -16.50 -4.33
N ALA A 79 14.49 -17.22 -4.16
CA ALA A 79 14.96 -18.25 -5.10
C ALA A 79 14.06 -19.50 -5.18
N ASP A 80 13.34 -19.81 -4.12
CA ASP A 80 12.40 -20.94 -4.00
C ASP A 80 10.93 -20.51 -4.22
N ALA A 81 10.71 -19.29 -4.73
CA ALA A 81 9.35 -18.81 -4.98
C ALA A 81 8.63 -19.66 -6.03
N LYS A 82 7.34 -19.85 -5.81
CA LYS A 82 6.41 -20.44 -6.79
C LYS A 82 5.43 -19.39 -7.26
N VAL A 83 4.91 -19.57 -8.47
CA VAL A 83 3.90 -18.70 -9.07
C VAL A 83 2.78 -19.53 -9.69
N VAL A 84 1.56 -19.00 -9.71
CA VAL A 84 0.47 -19.64 -10.46
C VAL A 84 0.69 -19.45 -11.96
N ASP A 85 0.79 -20.55 -12.69
CA ASP A 85 0.73 -20.56 -14.14
C ASP A 85 -0.65 -20.07 -14.60
N THR A 86 -0.67 -19.00 -15.40
CA THR A 86 -1.91 -18.31 -15.82
C THR A 86 -2.84 -19.21 -16.63
N ASN A 87 -2.28 -20.24 -17.30
CA ASN A 87 -3.02 -21.14 -18.16
C ASN A 87 -3.55 -22.38 -17.41
N SER A 88 -2.66 -23.16 -16.78
CA SER A 88 -3.01 -24.41 -16.09
C SER A 88 -3.54 -24.21 -14.67
N LEU A 89 -3.34 -23.01 -14.08
CA LEU A 89 -3.68 -22.68 -12.70
C LEU A 89 -2.89 -23.48 -11.64
N LYS A 90 -1.84 -24.19 -12.03
CA LYS A 90 -0.96 -24.90 -11.10
C LYS A 90 0.16 -23.97 -10.61
N PHE A 91 0.67 -24.24 -9.40
CA PHE A 91 1.90 -23.61 -8.96
C PHE A 91 3.10 -24.22 -9.70
N ILE A 92 3.95 -23.35 -10.23
CA ILE A 92 5.21 -23.68 -10.91
C ILE A 92 6.36 -22.94 -10.23
N ASP A 93 7.58 -23.42 -10.45
CA ASP A 93 8.81 -22.72 -10.07
C ASP A 93 8.83 -21.32 -10.72
N ALA A 94 8.89 -20.26 -9.92
CA ALA A 94 8.86 -18.89 -10.43
C ALA A 94 10.12 -18.58 -11.23
N THR A 95 11.29 -19.11 -10.83
CA THR A 95 12.58 -18.82 -11.48
C THR A 95 12.64 -19.32 -12.92
N LYS A 96 11.84 -20.34 -13.24
CA LYS A 96 11.73 -20.94 -14.59
C LYS A 96 10.54 -20.41 -15.40
N ALA A 97 9.72 -19.53 -14.82
CA ALA A 97 8.51 -19.05 -15.48
C ALA A 97 8.79 -17.88 -16.43
N PHE A 98 7.96 -17.78 -17.47
CA PHE A 98 7.93 -16.65 -18.42
C PHE A 98 6.87 -15.65 -17.98
N TYR A 99 7.26 -14.43 -17.64
CA TYR A 99 6.36 -13.38 -17.19
C TYR A 99 5.98 -12.46 -18.33
N VAL A 100 4.69 -12.31 -18.63
CA VAL A 100 4.21 -11.21 -19.48
C VAL A 100 3.95 -10.00 -18.58
N VAL A 101 4.79 -8.98 -18.73
CA VAL A 101 4.75 -7.73 -17.98
C VAL A 101 4.07 -6.64 -18.83
N GLY A 102 3.18 -5.84 -18.24
CA GLY A 102 2.58 -4.68 -18.93
C GLY A 102 1.49 -4.99 -19.95
N SER A 103 0.79 -6.11 -19.80
CA SER A 103 -0.34 -6.45 -20.67
C SER A 103 -1.57 -5.55 -20.43
N LYS A 104 -2.50 -5.56 -21.40
CA LYS A 104 -3.85 -4.96 -21.31
C LYS A 104 -4.70 -5.57 -20.19
N LYS A 105 -4.38 -6.76 -19.68
CA LYS A 105 -5.07 -7.37 -18.53
C LYS A 105 -4.53 -6.73 -17.26
N LYS A 106 -5.42 -6.15 -16.45
CA LYS A 106 -5.05 -5.40 -15.24
C LYS A 106 -4.24 -6.26 -14.28
N GLY A 107 -3.22 -5.71 -13.61
CA GLY A 107 -2.52 -6.40 -12.53
C GLY A 107 -3.32 -6.46 -11.23
N THR A 108 -2.83 -7.25 -10.27
CA THR A 108 -3.28 -7.21 -8.87
C THR A 108 -2.34 -6.32 -8.07
N MET A 109 -2.87 -5.27 -7.44
CA MET A 109 -2.10 -4.30 -6.66
C MET A 109 -0.95 -3.60 -7.41
N THR A 110 -1.00 -3.59 -8.74
CA THR A 110 0.02 -2.95 -9.57
C THR A 110 -0.58 -2.25 -10.79
N MET A 111 0.06 -1.17 -11.24
CA MET A 111 -0.23 -0.54 -12.53
C MET A 111 0.31 -1.37 -13.70
N ASN A 112 1.42 -2.07 -13.49
CA ASN A 112 2.11 -2.84 -14.51
C ASN A 112 1.91 -4.35 -14.26
N SER A 113 0.95 -4.95 -14.98
CA SER A 113 0.53 -6.35 -14.74
C SER A 113 1.69 -7.33 -14.89
N LYS A 114 1.69 -8.43 -14.13
CA LYS A 114 2.73 -9.48 -14.22
C LYS A 114 2.04 -10.85 -14.16
N TYR A 115 1.96 -11.54 -15.30
CA TYR A 115 1.33 -12.85 -15.43
C TYR A 115 2.37 -13.90 -15.82
N ALA A 116 2.45 -14.99 -15.06
CA ALA A 116 3.43 -16.04 -15.28
C ALA A 116 2.87 -17.16 -16.15
N PHE A 117 3.76 -17.77 -16.94
CA PHE A 117 3.48 -18.89 -17.80
C PHE A 117 4.58 -19.94 -17.68
N ALA A 118 4.20 -21.22 -17.59
CA ALA A 118 5.15 -22.33 -17.61
C ALA A 118 5.84 -22.49 -18.99
N SER A 119 5.15 -22.08 -20.06
CA SER A 119 5.60 -22.25 -21.45
C SER A 119 5.78 -20.91 -22.15
N LYS A 120 6.92 -20.74 -22.83
CA LYS A 120 7.21 -19.56 -23.65
C LYS A 120 6.17 -19.35 -24.75
N ASP A 121 5.66 -20.43 -25.35
CA ASP A 121 4.64 -20.34 -26.40
C ASP A 121 3.30 -19.85 -25.86
N LYS A 122 2.92 -20.31 -24.65
CA LYS A 122 1.72 -19.79 -23.98
C LYS A 122 1.88 -18.32 -23.59
N ALA A 123 3.08 -17.91 -23.16
CA ALA A 123 3.41 -16.51 -22.91
C ALA A 123 3.30 -15.68 -24.20
N LYS A 124 3.87 -16.14 -25.32
CA LYS A 124 3.78 -15.49 -26.64
C LYS A 124 2.34 -15.36 -27.13
N LYS A 125 1.52 -16.42 -26.98
CA LYS A 125 0.09 -16.37 -27.33
C LYS A 125 -0.67 -15.34 -26.48
N PHE A 126 -0.37 -15.27 -25.17
CA PHE A 126 -0.96 -14.25 -24.30
C PHE A 126 -0.50 -12.83 -24.68
N GLN A 127 0.80 -12.67 -24.95
CA GLN A 127 1.41 -11.41 -25.39
C GLN A 127 0.80 -10.91 -26.71
N ALA A 128 0.66 -11.77 -27.72
CA ALA A 128 0.08 -11.39 -29.01
C ALA A 128 -1.35 -10.85 -28.85
N LYS A 129 -2.15 -11.45 -27.95
CA LYS A 129 -3.54 -11.02 -27.71
C LYS A 129 -3.65 -9.79 -26.79
N ASN A 130 -2.75 -9.65 -25.82
CA ASN A 130 -2.91 -8.68 -24.73
C ASN A 130 -1.81 -7.62 -24.66
N GLY A 131 -0.81 -7.66 -25.54
CA GLY A 131 0.41 -6.87 -25.44
C GLY A 131 1.28 -7.24 -24.22
N GLY A 132 2.23 -6.36 -23.93
CA GLY A 132 3.23 -6.53 -22.88
C GLY A 132 4.54 -7.14 -23.39
N GLU A 133 5.48 -7.34 -22.47
CA GLU A 133 6.82 -7.87 -22.74
C GLU A 133 7.03 -9.16 -21.97
N ILE A 134 7.63 -10.16 -22.62
CA ILE A 134 8.05 -11.39 -21.95
C ILE A 134 9.37 -11.11 -21.22
N LYS A 135 9.39 -11.39 -19.92
CA LYS A 135 10.51 -11.22 -18.99
C LYS A 135 10.75 -12.50 -18.19
N THR A 136 11.94 -12.62 -17.65
CA THR A 136 12.28 -13.60 -16.61
C THR A 136 11.68 -13.20 -15.25
N PHE A 137 11.72 -14.09 -14.27
CA PHE A 137 11.31 -13.78 -12.90
C PHE A 137 12.11 -12.64 -12.29
N LYS A 138 13.45 -12.66 -12.43
CA LYS A 138 14.34 -11.63 -11.91
C LYS A 138 13.98 -10.24 -12.47
N GLU A 139 13.83 -10.12 -13.78
CA GLU A 139 13.44 -8.87 -14.42
C GLU A 139 12.04 -8.41 -13.98
N ALA A 140 11.06 -9.32 -13.93
CA ALA A 140 9.71 -8.98 -13.49
C ALA A 140 9.68 -8.52 -12.01
N TYR A 141 10.49 -9.13 -11.16
CA TYR A 141 10.64 -8.78 -9.74
C TYR A 141 11.28 -7.39 -9.58
N GLU A 142 12.35 -7.09 -10.31
CA GLU A 142 12.98 -5.76 -10.31
C GLU A 142 12.06 -4.66 -10.84
N ILE A 143 11.30 -4.95 -11.89
CA ILE A 143 10.24 -4.04 -12.36
C ILE A 143 9.20 -3.82 -11.24
N ALA A 144 8.77 -4.89 -10.54
CA ALA A 144 7.83 -4.76 -9.42
C ALA A 144 8.41 -3.93 -8.26
N ARG A 145 9.72 -4.04 -7.97
CA ARG A 145 10.41 -3.20 -6.99
C ARG A 145 10.43 -1.73 -7.42
N GLY A 146 10.80 -1.45 -8.67
CA GLY A 146 10.78 -0.09 -9.21
C GLY A 146 9.37 0.53 -9.22
N ASP A 147 8.35 -0.28 -9.51
CA ASP A 147 6.94 0.12 -9.49
C ASP A 147 6.40 0.37 -8.07
N PHE A 148 7.00 -0.25 -7.04
CA PHE A 148 6.42 -0.40 -5.71
C PHE A 148 5.95 0.93 -5.10
N LYS A 149 6.78 1.98 -5.17
CA LYS A 149 6.45 3.32 -4.65
C LYS A 149 5.24 3.93 -5.36
N LYS A 150 5.18 3.80 -6.70
CA LYS A 150 4.06 4.32 -7.51
C LYS A 150 2.78 3.53 -7.25
N ASP A 151 2.88 2.21 -7.15
CA ASP A 151 1.77 1.31 -6.83
C ASP A 151 1.19 1.61 -5.44
N MET A 152 2.04 1.79 -4.44
CA MET A 152 1.61 2.17 -3.08
C MET A 152 0.91 3.54 -3.06
N LYS A 153 1.39 4.53 -3.84
CA LYS A 153 0.71 5.83 -3.99
C LYS A 153 -0.68 5.66 -4.62
N MET A 154 -0.79 4.85 -5.67
CA MET A 154 -2.05 4.55 -6.34
C MET A 154 -3.03 3.81 -5.41
N ILE A 155 -2.57 2.80 -4.68
CA ILE A 155 -3.35 2.05 -3.69
C ILE A 155 -3.82 3.00 -2.58
N GLY A 156 -2.92 3.80 -2.02
CA GLY A 156 -3.23 4.79 -0.99
C GLY A 156 -4.31 5.77 -1.44
N LYS A 157 -4.19 6.33 -2.65
CA LYS A 157 -5.21 7.23 -3.25
C LYS A 157 -6.57 6.53 -3.39
N LYS A 158 -6.59 5.28 -3.85
CA LYS A 158 -7.83 4.49 -3.96
C LYS A 158 -8.44 4.22 -2.59
N ARG A 159 -7.60 3.88 -1.60
CA ARG A 159 -8.04 3.58 -0.23
C ARG A 159 -8.64 4.82 0.44
N SER A 160 -7.93 5.95 0.41
CA SER A 160 -8.37 7.20 1.01
C SER A 160 -9.61 7.80 0.35
N LYS A 161 -9.71 7.74 -0.98
CA LYS A 161 -10.86 8.31 -1.70
C LYS A 161 -12.17 7.56 -1.43
N LYS A 162 -12.12 6.23 -1.25
CA LYS A 162 -13.34 5.40 -1.22
C LYS A 162 -13.33 4.24 -0.23
N VAL A 163 -12.26 3.46 -0.16
CA VAL A 163 -12.26 2.18 0.60
C VAL A 163 -12.44 2.43 2.09
N TYR A 164 -11.70 3.37 2.67
CA TYR A 164 -11.80 3.69 4.09
C TYR A 164 -13.18 4.29 4.45
N LYS A 165 -13.74 5.22 3.65
CA LYS A 165 -15.10 5.74 3.87
C LYS A 165 -16.14 4.62 3.89
N MET A 166 -16.03 3.70 2.93
CA MET A 166 -16.91 2.54 2.83
C MET A 166 -16.71 1.58 4.00
N GLY A 167 -15.45 1.31 4.37
CA GLY A 167 -15.06 0.47 5.49
C GLY A 167 -15.60 0.98 6.82
N LYS A 168 -15.35 2.26 7.15
CA LYS A 168 -15.89 2.93 8.34
C LYS A 168 -17.40 2.85 8.42
N LYS A 169 -18.09 3.20 7.31
CA LYS A 169 -19.56 3.15 7.24
C LYS A 169 -20.08 1.73 7.51
N MET A 170 -19.48 0.73 6.89
CA MET A 170 -19.89 -0.67 7.06
C MET A 170 -19.56 -1.20 8.44
N TYR A 171 -18.39 -0.86 8.98
CA TYR A 171 -17.97 -1.23 10.34
C TYR A 171 -18.97 -0.69 11.36
N ASN A 172 -19.31 0.59 11.26
CA ASN A 172 -20.28 1.24 12.15
C ASN A 172 -21.69 0.66 12.04
N LYS A 173 -22.12 0.27 10.84
CA LYS A 173 -23.49 -0.21 10.61
C LYS A 173 -23.67 -1.70 10.90
N LYS A 174 -22.64 -2.51 10.74
CA LYS A 174 -22.78 -3.98 10.67
C LYS A 174 -22.01 -4.75 11.72
N CYS A 175 -20.99 -4.17 12.37
CA CYS A 175 -20.06 -4.92 13.19
C CYS A 175 -20.31 -4.77 14.70
N GLN A 176 -20.15 -5.87 15.43
CA GLN A 176 -20.02 -5.92 16.90
C GLN A 176 -18.64 -5.38 17.28
N LYS A 177 -18.56 -4.08 17.56
CA LYS A 177 -17.28 -3.35 17.69
C LYS A 177 -16.48 -3.73 18.93
N ASP A 178 -17.18 -3.94 20.02
CA ASP A 178 -16.70 -4.42 21.32
C ASP A 178 -15.94 -5.75 21.21
N LYS A 179 -16.25 -6.57 20.19
CA LYS A 179 -15.62 -7.87 19.95
C LYS A 179 -14.48 -7.84 18.93
N ILE A 180 -14.06 -6.65 18.49
CA ILE A 180 -13.01 -6.50 17.47
C ILE A 180 -11.93 -5.58 18.03
N ASP A 181 -10.92 -6.16 18.68
CA ASP A 181 -9.67 -5.47 18.95
C ASP A 181 -8.67 -5.70 17.82
N VAL A 182 -8.53 -4.71 16.93
CA VAL A 182 -7.60 -4.80 15.80
C VAL A 182 -6.14 -4.91 16.25
N LYS A 183 -5.78 -4.41 17.43
CA LYS A 183 -4.40 -4.39 17.90
C LYS A 183 -3.88 -5.80 18.20
N SER A 184 -4.76 -6.70 18.66
CA SER A 184 -4.46 -8.11 18.97
C SER A 184 -4.04 -9.00 17.78
N PHE A 185 -4.12 -8.54 16.54
CA PHE A 185 -3.82 -9.36 15.36
C PHE A 185 -2.51 -8.97 14.68
N ASP A 186 -1.59 -9.91 14.47
CA ASP A 186 -0.33 -9.62 13.76
C ASP A 186 -0.48 -9.48 12.24
N LYS A 187 -1.57 -10.03 11.67
CA LYS A 187 -1.84 -9.99 10.22
C LYS A 187 -3.28 -9.58 9.94
N ILE A 188 -3.47 -8.76 8.90
CA ILE A 188 -4.80 -8.38 8.41
C ILE A 188 -5.61 -9.60 7.94
N SER A 189 -4.95 -10.66 7.46
CA SER A 189 -5.60 -11.92 7.10
C SER A 189 -6.23 -12.61 8.30
N SER A 190 -5.55 -12.60 9.46
CA SER A 190 -6.04 -13.16 10.72
C SER A 190 -7.23 -12.36 11.25
N LEU A 191 -7.13 -11.02 11.24
CA LEU A 191 -8.27 -10.13 11.54
C LEU A 191 -9.48 -10.46 10.66
N LYS A 192 -9.24 -10.59 9.35
CA LYS A 192 -10.31 -10.84 8.38
C LYS A 192 -10.96 -12.20 8.56
N ALA A 193 -10.17 -13.24 8.84
CA ALA A 193 -10.67 -14.57 9.16
C ALA A 193 -11.50 -14.54 10.45
N HIS A 194 -10.98 -13.91 11.50
CA HIS A 194 -11.67 -13.78 12.78
C HIS A 194 -13.04 -13.09 12.64
N ILE A 195 -13.10 -11.95 11.94
CA ILE A 195 -14.37 -11.23 11.71
C ILE A 195 -15.37 -12.09 10.93
N LYS A 196 -14.90 -12.84 9.92
CA LYS A 196 -15.76 -13.67 9.08
C LYS A 196 -16.29 -14.88 9.82
N ASP A 197 -15.40 -15.64 10.46
CA ASP A 197 -15.73 -16.94 11.06
C ASP A 197 -16.67 -16.75 12.27
N ASN A 198 -16.44 -15.68 13.05
CA ASN A 198 -17.30 -15.32 14.17
C ASN A 198 -18.51 -14.46 13.75
N LYS A 199 -18.70 -14.22 12.46
CA LYS A 199 -19.85 -13.48 11.89
C LYS A 199 -20.04 -12.09 12.51
N LEU A 200 -18.96 -11.45 12.96
CA LEU A 200 -19.01 -10.22 13.76
C LEU A 200 -19.59 -9.03 13.00
N CYS A 201 -19.51 -9.05 11.67
CA CYS A 201 -20.04 -8.02 10.78
C CYS A 201 -21.27 -8.47 9.96
N GLY A 202 -22.00 -9.46 10.48
CA GLY A 202 -23.22 -10.02 9.90
C GLY A 202 -23.01 -11.33 9.14
N LYS A 203 -24.05 -12.18 9.14
CA LYS A 203 -24.02 -13.56 8.60
C LYS A 203 -23.74 -13.65 7.09
N LYS A 204 -24.15 -12.64 6.30
CA LYS A 204 -24.04 -12.62 4.82
C LYS A 204 -23.20 -11.44 4.31
N ILE A 205 -22.04 -11.20 4.91
CA ILE A 205 -21.15 -10.12 4.45
C ILE A 205 -20.43 -10.51 3.14
N LYS A 206 -20.56 -9.66 2.11
CA LYS A 206 -19.82 -9.84 0.84
C LYS A 206 -18.33 -9.59 1.07
N ASP A 207 -17.44 -10.38 0.44
CA ASP A 207 -15.98 -10.25 0.62
C ASP A 207 -15.46 -8.83 0.32
N LYS A 208 -16.02 -8.13 -0.67
CA LYS A 208 -15.68 -6.73 -0.96
C LYS A 208 -15.98 -5.77 0.20
N GLN A 209 -17.08 -6.01 0.93
CA GLN A 209 -17.43 -5.22 2.11
C GLN A 209 -16.50 -5.56 3.28
N LEU A 210 -16.29 -6.86 3.52
CA LEU A 210 -15.37 -7.34 4.55
C LEU A 210 -13.94 -6.81 4.33
N GLN A 211 -13.44 -6.86 3.09
CA GLN A 211 -12.14 -6.31 2.72
C GLN A 211 -12.03 -4.83 3.08
N ALA A 212 -13.06 -4.03 2.81
CA ALA A 212 -13.03 -2.61 3.12
C ALA A 212 -13.07 -2.33 4.62
N ILE A 213 -13.82 -3.12 5.40
CA ILE A 213 -13.82 -3.06 6.86
C ILE A 213 -12.43 -3.37 7.40
N CYS A 214 -11.84 -4.51 7.00
CA CYS A 214 -10.53 -4.92 7.48
C CYS A 214 -9.43 -3.92 7.09
N VAL A 215 -9.46 -3.39 5.86
CA VAL A 215 -8.50 -2.37 5.42
C VAL A 215 -8.67 -1.06 6.20
N TYR A 216 -9.91 -0.66 6.53
CA TYR A 216 -10.15 0.51 7.38
C TYR A 216 -9.62 0.29 8.80
N LEU A 217 -10.00 -0.81 9.45
CA LEU A 217 -9.54 -1.13 10.80
C LEU A 217 -8.01 -1.23 10.85
N TRP A 218 -7.41 -1.92 9.88
CA TRP A 218 -5.97 -2.11 9.85
C TRP A 218 -5.22 -0.80 9.60
N ASP A 219 -5.54 -0.10 8.52
CA ASP A 219 -4.78 1.09 8.14
C ASP A 219 -5.08 2.27 9.07
N VAL A 220 -6.35 2.49 9.44
CA VAL A 220 -6.78 3.69 10.16
C VAL A 220 -6.75 3.47 11.67
N GLU A 221 -7.41 2.42 12.17
CA GLU A 221 -7.54 2.22 13.63
C GLU A 221 -6.27 1.62 14.26
N LYS A 222 -5.60 0.69 13.56
CA LYS A 222 -4.34 0.08 14.05
C LYS A 222 -3.13 0.95 13.72
N LEU A 223 -2.94 1.30 12.44
CA LEU A 223 -1.73 2.01 12.00
C LEU A 223 -1.85 3.54 12.03
N GLY A 224 -3.04 4.10 12.27
CA GLY A 224 -3.23 5.55 12.38
C GLY A 224 -3.20 6.32 11.05
N ILE A 225 -3.39 5.67 9.90
CA ILE A 225 -3.42 6.35 8.59
C ILE A 225 -4.70 7.18 8.48
N THR A 226 -4.60 8.49 8.21
CA THR A 226 -5.80 9.34 8.11
C THR A 226 -6.36 9.44 6.69
N MET A 227 -7.69 9.56 6.61
CA MET A 227 -8.46 9.82 5.41
C MET A 227 -8.23 11.25 4.91
N ALA A 228 -7.74 11.43 3.66
CA ALA A 228 -7.59 12.72 2.96
C ALA A 228 -7.47 13.92 3.90
N ASN A 229 -6.27 14.10 4.42
CA ASN A 229 -6.07 14.80 5.67
C ASN A 229 -6.35 16.31 5.56
N LYS A 230 -7.50 16.76 6.08
CA LYS A 230 -7.83 18.19 6.21
C LYS A 230 -6.82 18.97 7.05
N LYS A 231 -6.03 18.29 7.89
CA LYS A 231 -4.97 18.88 8.72
C LYS A 231 -3.60 18.82 8.03
N ALA A 232 -3.49 18.30 6.81
CA ALA A 232 -2.22 18.34 6.07
C ALA A 232 -1.75 19.78 5.88
N ILE A 233 -0.44 19.97 5.86
CA ILE A 233 0.14 21.26 5.50
C ILE A 233 -0.16 21.49 4.01
N LEU A 234 -0.85 22.58 3.70
CA LEU A 234 -1.09 22.98 2.31
C LEU A 234 0.16 23.62 1.75
N VAL A 235 0.64 23.10 0.63
CA VAL A 235 1.87 23.55 -0.03
C VAL A 235 1.52 24.10 -1.42
N PRO A 236 1.88 25.35 -1.73
CA PRO A 236 1.78 25.88 -3.09
C PRO A 236 2.54 25.01 -4.09
N LYS A 237 2.03 24.87 -5.33
CA LYS A 237 2.61 23.94 -6.32
C LYS A 237 4.05 24.31 -6.73
N ASP A 238 4.35 25.59 -6.68
CA ASP A 238 5.60 26.24 -7.04
C ASP A 238 6.53 26.46 -5.85
N ALA A 239 6.09 26.17 -4.62
CA ALA A 239 6.93 26.29 -3.44
C ALA A 239 8.16 25.36 -3.54
N LYS A 240 9.35 25.98 -3.46
CA LYS A 240 10.64 25.29 -3.45
C LYS A 240 11.25 25.33 -2.06
N CYS A 241 11.91 24.24 -1.69
CA CYS A 241 12.73 24.18 -0.49
C CYS A 241 13.89 25.19 -0.63
N PRO A 242 14.08 26.12 0.32
CA PRO A 242 15.15 27.11 0.24
C PRO A 242 16.55 26.53 0.47
N VAL A 243 16.66 25.25 0.86
CA VAL A 243 17.93 24.55 1.10
C VAL A 243 18.38 23.75 -0.12
N CYS A 244 17.51 22.88 -0.66
CA CYS A 244 17.87 22.00 -1.77
C CYS A 244 17.24 22.39 -3.12
N GLY A 245 16.33 23.37 -3.16
CA GLY A 245 15.65 23.83 -4.38
C GLY A 245 14.51 22.92 -4.88
N MET A 246 14.22 21.80 -4.20
CA MET A 246 13.19 20.86 -4.63
C MET A 246 11.77 21.39 -4.45
N PHE A 247 10.88 21.05 -5.39
CA PHE A 247 9.45 21.37 -5.29
C PHE A 247 8.77 20.59 -4.16
N VAL A 248 8.38 21.29 -3.10
CA VAL A 248 7.91 20.68 -1.85
C VAL A 248 6.58 19.95 -2.02
N ALA A 249 5.69 20.45 -2.88
CA ALA A 249 4.38 19.83 -3.16
C ALA A 249 4.46 18.39 -3.69
N LYS A 250 5.63 17.96 -4.21
CA LYS A 250 5.87 16.58 -4.66
C LYS A 250 6.04 15.60 -3.50
N TYR A 251 6.30 16.09 -2.29
CA TYR A 251 6.67 15.31 -1.09
C TYR A 251 5.75 15.57 0.11
N PRO A 252 4.41 15.45 -0.03
CA PRO A 252 3.44 15.86 1.00
C PRO A 252 3.57 15.14 2.35
N LYS A 253 4.28 14.00 2.42
CA LYS A 253 4.52 13.27 3.67
C LYS A 253 5.64 13.86 4.53
N TRP A 254 6.52 14.63 3.92
CA TRP A 254 7.77 15.09 4.50
C TRP A 254 7.77 16.59 4.79
N VAL A 255 6.70 17.27 4.39
CA VAL A 255 6.59 18.71 4.45
C VAL A 255 6.81 19.20 5.87
N ALA A 256 7.71 20.16 5.99
CA ALA A 256 7.87 20.96 7.17
C ALA A 256 7.79 22.44 6.80
N THR A 257 7.44 23.30 7.76
CA THR A 257 7.31 24.74 7.53
C THR A 257 7.84 25.53 8.70
N VAL A 258 8.47 26.66 8.39
CA VAL A 258 8.86 27.70 9.34
C VAL A 258 8.19 29.00 8.90
N THR A 259 7.44 29.63 9.80
CA THR A 259 6.89 30.96 9.55
C THR A 259 7.81 32.02 10.13
N HIS A 260 8.22 32.98 9.29
CA HIS A 260 9.05 34.12 9.64
C HIS A 260 8.33 35.40 9.19
N GLY A 261 7.84 36.19 10.15
CA GLY A 261 6.97 37.34 9.87
C GLY A 261 5.71 36.92 9.10
N LYS A 262 5.48 37.52 7.93
CA LYS A 262 4.38 37.16 7.01
C LYS A 262 4.72 36.03 6.04
N HIS A 263 5.98 35.62 5.96
CA HIS A 263 6.43 34.61 5.01
C HIS A 263 6.43 33.21 5.64
N MET A 264 6.03 32.21 4.87
CA MET A 264 6.09 30.80 5.26
C MET A 264 7.07 30.08 4.35
N HIS A 265 8.19 29.64 4.93
CA HIS A 265 9.12 28.76 4.25
C HIS A 265 8.59 27.33 4.28
N TYR A 266 8.71 26.64 3.15
CA TYR A 266 8.33 25.24 2.98
C TYR A 266 9.57 24.41 2.74
N PHE A 267 9.64 23.24 3.37
CA PHE A 267 10.76 22.31 3.25
C PHE A 267 10.22 20.95 2.85
N ASP A 268 10.96 20.24 2.02
CA ASP A 268 10.66 18.88 1.58
C ASP A 268 11.11 17.82 2.60
N GLY A 269 11.71 18.23 3.72
CA GLY A 269 12.08 17.36 4.83
C GLY A 269 12.35 18.15 6.11
N VAL A 270 12.37 17.46 7.24
CA VAL A 270 12.70 18.06 8.55
C VAL A 270 14.20 18.35 8.61
N LYS A 271 15.04 17.51 8.01
CA LYS A 271 16.49 17.73 7.89
C LYS A 271 16.80 19.09 7.28
N ASP A 272 16.25 19.39 6.11
CA ASP A 272 16.46 20.66 5.43
C ASP A 272 15.87 21.84 6.22
N MET A 273 14.70 21.67 6.84
CA MET A 273 14.16 22.67 7.76
C MET A 273 15.13 22.97 8.91
N MET A 274 15.74 21.96 9.53
CA MET A 274 16.68 22.15 10.62
C MET A 274 18.00 22.77 10.14
N LYS A 275 18.50 22.41 8.95
CA LYS A 275 19.64 23.10 8.32
C LYS A 275 19.37 24.59 8.16
N PHE A 276 18.17 24.93 7.67
CA PHE A 276 17.74 26.33 7.60
C PHE A 276 17.72 26.95 8.98
N ILE A 277 17.00 26.38 9.96
CA ILE A 277 16.92 26.93 11.33
C ILE A 277 18.31 27.20 11.93
N PHE A 278 19.27 26.26 11.80
CA PHE A 278 20.62 26.43 12.34
C PHE A 278 21.49 27.43 11.56
N SER A 279 21.16 27.72 10.31
CA SER A 279 21.83 28.78 9.53
C SER A 279 21.38 30.18 9.92
N GLN A 280 20.23 30.30 10.58
CA GLN A 280 19.63 31.58 10.94
C GLN A 280 20.02 31.94 12.37
N ASN A 281 20.53 33.15 12.59
CA ASN A 281 20.84 33.65 13.94
C ASN A 281 19.60 34.18 14.67
N GLN A 282 18.48 33.44 14.62
CA GLN A 282 17.22 33.83 15.23
C GLN A 282 16.36 32.64 15.66
N LYS A 283 15.44 32.86 16.60
CA LYS A 283 14.52 31.84 17.09
C LYS A 283 13.21 31.84 16.30
N PHE A 284 12.79 30.65 15.85
CA PHE A 284 11.49 30.45 15.23
C PHE A 284 10.49 29.83 16.20
N THR A 285 9.31 30.41 16.31
CA THR A 285 8.23 29.94 17.19
C THR A 285 7.17 29.12 16.45
N ASN A 286 6.92 29.47 15.19
CA ASN A 286 5.91 28.86 14.35
C ASN A 286 6.52 27.84 13.39
N ILE A 287 6.75 26.64 13.94
CA ILE A 287 7.34 25.52 13.21
C ILE A 287 6.31 24.38 13.16
N LYS A 288 6.04 23.89 11.96
CA LYS A 288 5.17 22.71 11.75
C LYS A 288 5.90 21.62 10.98
N VAL A 289 5.57 20.39 11.30
CA VAL A 289 6.06 19.19 10.62
C VAL A 289 4.87 18.30 10.28
N THR A 290 5.04 17.42 9.30
CA THR A 290 4.01 16.48 8.89
C THR A 290 4.23 15.13 9.53
N ASP A 291 3.32 14.70 10.40
CA ASP A 291 3.36 13.36 10.99
C ASP A 291 3.39 12.28 9.90
N TYR A 292 4.36 11.37 10.02
CA TYR A 292 4.73 10.46 8.93
C TYR A 292 3.63 9.45 8.54
N PHE A 293 2.81 9.01 9.50
CA PHE A 293 1.74 8.04 9.26
C PHE A 293 0.42 8.71 8.88
N THR A 294 0.03 9.73 9.65
CA THR A 294 -1.23 10.42 9.48
C THR A 294 -1.18 11.41 8.31
N THR A 295 -0.01 11.91 7.94
CA THR A 295 0.20 13.03 7.01
C THR A 295 -0.42 14.36 7.49
N SER A 296 -0.58 14.52 8.81
CA SER A 296 -1.15 15.73 9.43
C SER A 296 -0.04 16.72 9.76
N GLY A 297 -0.27 18.00 9.52
CA GLY A 297 0.53 19.05 10.10
C GLY A 297 0.36 19.10 11.62
N MET A 298 1.47 19.21 12.34
CA MET A 298 1.51 19.39 13.79
C MET A 298 2.62 20.36 14.20
N LYS A 299 2.54 20.90 15.42
CA LYS A 299 3.63 21.73 15.97
C LYS A 299 4.90 20.88 16.13
N ALA A 300 6.03 21.34 15.59
CA ALA A 300 7.27 20.57 15.56
C ALA A 300 7.77 20.15 16.95
N LYS A 301 7.64 21.03 17.95
CA LYS A 301 8.04 20.77 19.34
C LYS A 301 7.23 19.67 20.05
N LYS A 302 6.07 19.29 19.51
CA LYS A 302 5.24 18.21 20.05
C LYS A 302 5.56 16.84 19.44
N ALA A 303 6.39 16.79 18.40
CA ALA A 303 6.69 15.55 17.69
C ALA A 303 7.84 14.77 18.35
N PHE A 304 7.83 13.47 18.09
CA PHE A 304 8.93 12.54 18.33
C PHE A 304 9.59 12.23 16.99
N TYR A 305 10.91 12.36 16.90
CA TYR A 305 11.64 12.21 15.64
C TYR A 305 12.43 10.91 15.66
N VAL A 306 12.08 9.98 14.79
CA VAL A 306 12.89 8.76 14.59
C VAL A 306 14.03 9.09 13.65
N VAL A 307 15.25 8.71 14.05
CA VAL A 307 16.48 8.95 13.31
C VAL A 307 17.15 7.62 12.95
N GLY A 308 17.95 7.61 11.88
CA GLY A 308 18.74 6.45 11.47
C GLY A 308 17.90 5.28 10.97
N SER A 309 16.66 5.54 10.53
CA SER A 309 15.84 4.49 9.93
C SER A 309 16.26 4.18 8.50
N THR A 310 15.86 3.00 8.02
CA THR A 310 15.98 2.57 6.62
C THR A 310 15.04 3.29 5.65
N VAL A 311 14.20 4.21 6.14
CA VAL A 311 13.30 5.02 5.31
C VAL A 311 13.95 6.35 5.00
N TYR A 312 14.08 6.66 3.71
CA TYR A 312 14.59 7.93 3.23
C TYR A 312 13.51 8.98 2.96
N GLY A 313 13.82 10.19 3.39
CA GLY A 313 13.19 11.42 2.92
C GLY A 313 13.65 11.77 1.50
N PRO A 314 13.21 12.92 0.95
CA PRO A 314 13.60 13.34 -0.40
C PRO A 314 15.11 13.53 -0.56
N MET A 315 15.79 13.88 0.54
CA MET A 315 17.23 14.12 0.62
C MET A 315 18.01 13.02 1.36
N GLY A 316 17.51 11.78 1.41
CA GLY A 316 18.22 10.65 2.05
C GLY A 316 17.81 10.40 3.51
N HIS A 317 18.78 10.15 4.40
CA HIS A 317 18.50 9.95 5.83
C HIS A 317 17.78 11.18 6.43
N GLU A 318 16.82 10.93 7.33
CA GLU A 318 15.83 11.92 7.72
C GLU A 318 15.45 11.85 9.21
N LEU A 319 15.01 13.00 9.74
CA LEU A 319 14.34 13.16 11.03
C LEU A 319 12.84 12.93 10.83
N ILE A 320 12.33 11.74 11.15
CA ILE A 320 10.97 11.34 10.80
C ILE A 320 9.99 11.65 11.94
N PRO A 321 9.07 12.63 11.79
CA PRO A 321 8.21 13.08 12.88
C PRO A 321 6.98 12.19 13.12
N PHE A 322 6.66 11.98 14.38
CA PHE A 322 5.47 11.27 14.85
C PHE A 322 4.79 12.07 15.97
N SER A 323 3.46 12.10 15.95
CA SER A 323 2.63 12.72 16.98
C SER A 323 2.48 11.88 18.24
N ASN A 324 2.84 10.59 18.16
CA ASN A 324 2.65 9.61 19.21
C ASN A 324 3.94 8.78 19.43
N MET A 325 4.35 8.64 20.70
CA MET A 325 5.56 7.91 21.07
C MET A 325 5.49 6.42 20.68
N ALA A 326 4.36 5.75 20.91
CA ALA A 326 4.20 4.34 20.57
C ALA A 326 4.33 4.10 19.06
N GLN A 327 3.80 5.02 18.23
CA GLN A 327 3.99 4.98 16.77
C GLN A 327 5.45 5.19 16.37
N ALA A 328 6.15 6.10 17.04
CA ALA A 328 7.58 6.32 16.81
C ALA A 328 8.41 5.08 17.20
N GLN A 329 8.09 4.43 18.31
CA GLN A 329 8.73 3.18 18.76
C GLN A 329 8.47 2.02 17.81
N GLU A 330 7.22 1.84 17.39
CA GLU A 330 6.84 0.82 16.42
C GLU A 330 7.54 1.05 15.08
N PHE A 331 7.56 2.30 14.59
CA PHE A 331 8.27 2.65 13.38
C PHE A 331 9.77 2.40 13.51
N LYS A 332 10.40 2.84 14.60
CA LYS A 332 11.81 2.60 14.91
C LYS A 332 12.13 1.11 14.85
N LYS A 333 11.35 0.27 15.53
CA LYS A 333 11.52 -1.19 15.53
C LYS A 333 11.39 -1.77 14.11
N ASN A 334 10.34 -1.38 13.39
CA ASN A 334 10.02 -1.97 12.09
C ASN A 334 10.90 -1.45 10.93
N ARG A 335 11.59 -0.32 11.11
CA ARG A 335 12.41 0.36 10.08
C ARG A 335 13.87 0.52 10.51
N ASN A 336 14.30 -0.20 11.53
CA ASN A 336 15.67 -0.19 12.04
C ASN A 336 16.16 1.23 12.39
N GLY A 337 15.28 2.06 12.96
CA GLY A 337 15.68 3.37 13.49
C GLY A 337 16.63 3.21 14.68
N THR A 338 17.63 4.09 14.76
CA THR A 338 18.66 4.03 15.80
C THR A 338 18.16 4.63 17.11
N LYS A 339 17.50 5.80 17.03
CA LYS A 339 16.97 6.51 18.22
C LYS A 339 15.72 7.34 17.91
N ILE A 340 15.05 7.75 18.99
CA ILE A 340 13.94 8.71 18.98
C ILE A 340 14.42 9.94 19.75
N VAL A 341 14.30 11.12 19.16
CA VAL A 341 14.70 12.40 19.79
C VAL A 341 13.51 13.36 19.84
N ARG A 342 13.54 14.31 20.78
CA ARG A 342 12.61 15.44 20.81
C ARG A 342 13.14 16.57 19.92
N PHE A 343 12.30 17.56 19.65
CA PHE A 343 12.69 18.69 18.81
C PHE A 343 13.87 19.46 19.41
N GLU A 344 13.87 19.62 20.73
CA GLU A 344 14.90 20.33 21.50
C GLU A 344 16.25 19.60 21.48
N ASP A 345 16.25 18.28 21.27
CA ASP A 345 17.45 17.44 21.26
C ASP A 345 18.08 17.32 19.86
N ILE A 346 17.47 17.92 18.84
CA ILE A 346 18.03 17.93 17.49
C ILE A 346 19.17 18.94 17.46
N THR A 347 20.39 18.48 17.23
CA THR A 347 21.59 19.35 17.14
C THR A 347 22.05 19.51 15.69
N LYS A 348 22.94 20.48 15.45
CA LYS A 348 23.53 20.71 14.13
C LYS A 348 24.34 19.49 13.67
N GLU A 349 25.08 18.87 14.58
CA GLU A 349 25.90 17.68 14.34
C GLU A 349 25.03 16.48 13.95
N LEU A 350 23.89 16.29 14.64
CA LEU A 350 22.92 15.26 14.30
C LEU A 350 22.40 15.46 12.87
N VAL A 351 22.03 16.69 12.51
CA VAL A 351 21.53 17.00 11.16
C VAL A 351 22.58 16.75 10.09
N LEU A 352 23.83 17.15 10.33
CA LEU A 352 24.95 16.93 9.40
C LEU A 352 25.29 15.44 9.22
N SER A 353 25.14 14.62 10.28
CA SER A 353 25.35 13.17 10.18
C SER A 353 24.37 12.47 9.25
N LEU A 354 23.23 13.09 8.92
CA LEU A 354 22.21 12.54 8.01
C LEU A 354 22.48 12.80 6.53
N ASP A 355 23.58 13.48 6.21
CA ASP A 355 24.07 13.62 4.83
C ASP A 355 25.15 12.59 4.47
N LYS A 356 25.60 11.80 5.46
CA LYS A 356 26.63 10.79 5.30
C LYS A 356 26.07 9.44 4.90
#